data_AF-A0A3L8PUQ2-F1
#
_entry.id   AF-A0A3L8PUQ2-F1
#
_cell.length_a   1.000
_cell.length_b   1.000
_cell.length_c   1.000
_cell.angle_alpha   90.00
_cell.angle_beta   90.00
_cell.angle_gamma   90.00
#
_symmetry.space_group_name_H-M   'P 1'
#
loop_
_entity.id
_entity.type
_entity.pdbx_description
1 polymer ?
#
loop_
_entity_poly.entity_id
_entity_poly.type
_entity_poly.pdbx_seq_one_letter_code
_entity_poly.pdbx_strand_id
1 'polypeptide(L)'
;MQRVAFIAFAALILSSFLAWPESEYFVFYVFQVTVFLFCLFCLINQFKTLHQWKLAFQLSELGEFRKYDTTSTYKIEKLWVSDWFCAFYLMSANSKGKLKRVKTVFVFKDMLPDSSYRHLSRLLLSCG
;
A
#
# COMPACT_ATOMS: atom_id res chain seq x y z
N MET A 1 -8.21 1.47 3.28
CA MET A 1 -8.14 2.90 2.90
C MET A 1 -7.64 3.04 1.47
N GLN A 2 -6.44 2.54 1.13
CA GLN A 2 -5.91 2.65 -0.24
C GLN A 2 -6.76 1.91 -1.29
N ARG A 3 -7.28 0.71 -1.01
CA ARG A 3 -8.13 -0.03 -1.97
C ARG A 3 -9.49 0.63 -2.15
N VAL A 4 -10.11 1.08 -1.06
CA VAL A 4 -11.39 1.79 -1.10
C VAL A 4 -11.26 3.14 -1.82
N ALA A 5 -10.20 3.90 -1.55
CA ALA A 5 -9.92 5.15 -2.27
C ALA A 5 -9.71 4.90 -3.77
N PHE A 6 -9.00 3.82 -4.12
CA PHE A 6 -8.83 3.42 -5.52
C PHE A 6 -10.16 3.07 -6.19
N ILE A 7 -11.04 2.31 -5.52
CA ILE A 7 -12.37 1.97 -6.03
C ILE A 7 -13.24 3.22 -6.19
N ALA A 8 -13.21 4.15 -5.23
CA ALA A 8 -13.95 5.41 -5.33
C ALA A 8 -13.45 6.26 -6.52
N PHE A 9 -12.13 6.34 -6.72
CA PHE A 9 -11.54 7.05 -7.85
C PHE A 9 -11.89 6.39 -9.18
N ALA A 10 -11.86 5.05 -9.25
CA ALA A 10 -12.29 4.29 -10.41
C ALA A 10 -13.77 4.53 -10.71
N ALA A 11 -14.64 4.51 -9.69
CA ALA A 11 -16.06 4.78 -9.83
C ALA A 11 -16.33 6.20 -10.34
N LEU A 12 -15.60 7.21 -9.84
CA LEU A 12 -15.67 8.58 -10.35
C LEU A 12 -15.31 8.66 -11.83
N ILE A 13 -14.20 8.04 -12.24
CA ILE A 13 -13.76 8.01 -13.63
C ILE A 13 -14.81 7.33 -14.52
N LEU A 14 -15.32 6.17 -14.11
CA LEU A 14 -16.33 5.43 -14.86
C LEU A 14 -17.66 6.20 -14.97
N SER A 15 -18.07 6.86 -13.89
CA SER A 15 -19.29 7.69 -13.88
C SER A 15 -19.16 8.91 -14.80
N SER A 16 -17.97 9.49 -14.91
CA SER A 16 -17.69 10.59 -15.84
C SER A 16 -17.83 10.15 -17.30
N PHE A 17 -17.36 8.93 -17.64
CA PHE A 17 -17.56 8.36 -18.98
C PHE A 17 -19.00 7.95 -19.25
N LEU A 18 -19.76 7.57 -18.22
CA LEU A 18 -21.19 7.24 -18.34
C LEU A 18 -22.06 8.50 -18.52
N ALA A 19 -21.66 9.62 -17.92
CA ALA A 19 -22.34 10.91 -18.06
C ALA A 19 -22.03 11.64 -19.39
N TRP A 20 -21.26 11.01 -20.28
CA TRP A 20 -20.83 11.62 -21.54
C TRP A 20 -22.02 11.73 -22.51
N PRO A 21 -22.29 12.91 -23.09
CA PRO A 21 -23.42 13.11 -23.98
C PRO A 21 -23.27 12.32 -25.29
N GLU A 22 -24.38 11.79 -25.80
CA GLU A 22 -24.42 11.10 -27.09
C GLU A 22 -23.99 12.07 -28.20
N SER A 23 -22.96 11.69 -28.94
CA SER A 23 -22.41 12.48 -30.03
C SER A 23 -22.61 11.72 -31.34
N GLU A 24 -23.13 12.40 -32.35
CA GLU A 24 -23.50 11.80 -33.65
C GLU A 24 -22.27 11.42 -34.50
N TYR A 25 -21.07 11.89 -34.12
CA TYR A 25 -19.84 11.67 -34.89
C TYR A 25 -19.13 10.36 -34.51
N PHE A 26 -19.03 9.43 -35.46
CA PHE A 26 -18.36 8.13 -35.28
C PHE A 26 -16.90 8.25 -34.78
N VAL A 27 -16.13 9.23 -35.27
CA VAL A 27 -14.73 9.45 -34.86
C VAL A 27 -14.64 9.74 -33.36
N PHE A 28 -15.60 10.49 -32.82
CA PHE A 28 -15.63 10.85 -31.41
C PHE A 28 -16.00 9.67 -30.53
N TYR A 29 -16.88 8.78 -31.01
CA TYR A 29 -17.17 7.51 -30.35
C TYR A 29 -15.94 6.59 -30.27
N VAL A 30 -15.17 6.47 -31.36
CA VAL A 30 -13.91 5.69 -31.37
C VAL A 30 -12.90 6.26 -30.38
N PHE A 31 -12.78 7.58 -30.31
CA PHE A 31 -11.92 8.24 -29.32
C PHE A 31 -12.39 7.96 -27.87
N GLN A 32 -13.70 8.04 -27.60
CA GLN A 32 -14.25 7.76 -26.28
C GLN A 32 -13.98 6.31 -25.83
N VAL A 33 -14.22 5.34 -26.72
CA VAL A 33 -13.98 3.92 -26.44
C VAL A 33 -12.49 3.64 -26.20
N THR A 34 -11.60 4.23 -26.99
CA THR A 34 -10.15 4.03 -26.82
C THR A 34 -9.64 4.60 -25.50
N VAL A 35 -10.06 5.81 -25.12
CA VAL A 35 -9.72 6.41 -23.82
C VAL A 35 -10.29 5.57 -22.67
N PHE A 36 -11.53 5.10 -22.77
CA PHE A 36 -12.15 4.24 -21.78
C PHE A 36 -11.38 2.93 -21.57
N LEU A 37 -11.02 2.24 -22.66
CA LEU A 37 -10.21 1.01 -22.61
C LEU A 37 -8.82 1.27 -22.00
N PHE A 38 -8.18 2.39 -22.35
CA PHE A 38 -6.90 2.77 -21.78
C PHE A 38 -7.00 3.00 -20.26
N CYS A 39 -8.01 3.75 -19.81
CA CYS A 39 -8.27 3.96 -18.39
C CYS A 39 -8.54 2.64 -17.65
N LEU A 40 -9.36 1.74 -18.21
CA LEU A 40 -9.62 0.42 -17.66
C LEU A 40 -8.32 -0.40 -17.52
N PHE A 41 -7.50 -0.41 -18.55
CA PHE A 41 -6.22 -1.11 -18.53
C PHE A 41 -5.28 -0.57 -17.44
N CYS A 42 -5.17 0.75 -17.33
CA CYS A 42 -4.40 1.39 -16.26
C CYS A 42 -4.94 1.02 -14.87
N LEU A 43 -6.27 1.05 -14.68
CA LEU A 43 -6.89 0.69 -13.41
C LEU A 43 -6.62 -0.78 -13.05
N ILE A 44 -6.77 -1.71 -14.00
CA ILE A 44 -6.48 -3.14 -13.77
C ILE A 44 -5.00 -3.34 -13.39
N ASN A 45 -4.07 -2.66 -14.07
CA ASN A 45 -2.64 -2.77 -13.76
C ASN A 45 -2.30 -2.20 -12.38
N GLN A 46 -2.90 -1.07 -12.00
CA GLN A 46 -2.74 -0.52 -10.66
C GLN A 46 -3.33 -1.45 -9.61
N PHE A 47 -4.51 -2.04 -9.86
CA PHE A 47 -5.13 -3.01 -8.98
C PHE A 47 -4.27 -4.26 -8.81
N LYS A 48 -3.68 -4.77 -9.89
CA LYS A 48 -2.72 -5.90 -9.84
C LYS A 48 -1.49 -5.55 -9.02
N THR A 49 -0.92 -4.36 -9.24
CA THR A 49 0.20 -3.86 -8.44
C THR A 49 -0.17 -3.82 -6.96
N LEU A 50 -1.30 -3.19 -6.61
CA LEU A 50 -1.84 -3.11 -5.25
C LEU A 50 -2.11 -4.50 -4.63
N HIS A 51 -2.47 -5.50 -5.43
CA HIS A 51 -2.68 -6.87 -4.97
C HIS A 51 -1.36 -7.63 -4.76
N GLN A 52 -0.33 -7.34 -5.55
CA GLN A 52 0.99 -7.97 -5.46
C GLN A 52 1.87 -7.38 -4.36
N TRP A 53 1.50 -6.23 -3.78
CA TRP A 53 2.13 -5.70 -2.56
C TRP A 53 1.88 -6.63 -1.38
N LYS A 54 2.65 -7.72 -1.30
CA LYS A 54 2.85 -8.53 -0.11
C LYS A 54 4.14 -8.05 0.52
N LEU A 55 4.04 -7.18 1.52
CA LEU A 55 5.19 -6.89 2.37
C LEU A 55 5.48 -8.19 3.15
N ALA A 56 6.34 -9.04 2.60
CA ALA A 56 6.82 -10.24 3.29
C ALA A 56 7.94 -9.80 4.23
N PHE A 57 7.59 -9.65 5.50
CA PHE A 57 8.54 -9.37 6.56
C PHE A 57 8.29 -10.32 7.72
N GLN A 58 9.38 -10.79 8.34
CA GLN A 58 9.32 -11.48 9.60
C GLN A 58 9.63 -10.49 10.71
N LEU A 59 8.77 -10.48 11.72
CA LEU A 59 8.95 -9.71 12.92
C LEU A 59 9.19 -10.67 14.08
N SER A 60 10.38 -10.58 14.67
CA SER A 60 10.74 -11.34 15.87
C SER A 60 10.15 -10.66 17.11
N GLU A 61 9.83 -11.44 18.15
CA GLU A 61 9.37 -10.93 19.46
C GLU A 61 10.37 -9.98 20.13
N LEU A 62 11.64 -10.03 19.69
CA LEU A 62 12.72 -9.14 20.10
C LEU A 62 12.69 -7.74 19.43
N GLY A 63 11.71 -7.47 18.56
CA GLY A 63 11.62 -6.18 17.85
C GLY A 63 12.46 -6.08 16.59
N GLU A 64 12.98 -7.20 16.12
CA GLU A 64 13.79 -7.26 14.91
C GLU A 64 12.91 -7.48 13.69
N PHE A 65 13.07 -6.59 12.71
CA PHE A 65 12.46 -6.67 11.40
C PHE A 65 13.44 -7.29 10.41
N ARG A 66 13.09 -8.45 9.85
CA ARG A 66 13.73 -9.00 8.67
C ARG A 66 12.83 -8.82 7.47
N LYS A 67 13.34 -8.08 6.48
CA LYS A 67 12.77 -8.11 5.14
C LYS A 67 13.15 -9.48 4.54
N TYR A 68 12.19 -10.21 3.96
CA TYR A 68 12.43 -11.57 3.44
C TYR A 68 13.55 -11.66 2.37
N ASP A 69 13.88 -10.51 1.80
CA ASP A 69 14.83 -10.33 0.70
C ASP A 69 16.23 -9.89 1.15
N THR A 70 16.47 -9.70 2.45
CA THR A 70 17.76 -9.17 2.93
C THR A 70 18.16 -9.80 4.26
N THR A 71 19.44 -10.17 4.38
CA THR A 71 20.03 -10.69 5.63
C THR A 71 20.18 -9.63 6.72
N SER A 72 19.89 -8.35 6.42
CA SER A 72 19.94 -7.26 7.38
C SER A 72 18.77 -7.31 8.34
N THR A 73 19.08 -7.37 9.63
CA THR A 73 18.14 -7.12 10.72
C THR A 73 18.02 -5.63 10.96
N TYR A 74 16.80 -5.13 10.91
CA TYR A 74 16.47 -3.75 11.26
C TYR A 74 15.78 -3.72 12.63
N LYS A 75 16.12 -2.76 13.48
CA LYS A 75 15.37 -2.52 14.71
C LYS A 75 14.18 -1.61 14.39
N ILE A 76 13.04 -1.87 15.01
CA ILE A 76 11.86 -1.02 14.86
C ILE A 76 11.79 0.04 15.96
N GLU A 77 11.47 1.27 15.56
CA GLU A 77 10.99 2.31 16.47
C GLU A 77 9.54 2.65 16.12
N LYS A 78 8.64 2.50 17.09
CA LYS A 78 7.23 2.83 16.94
C LYS A 78 7.07 4.33 16.72
N LEU A 79 6.40 4.72 15.63
CA LEU A 79 5.97 6.10 15.42
C LEU A 79 4.50 6.27 15.81
N TRP A 80 3.62 5.44 15.25
CA TRP A 80 2.18 5.54 15.48
C TRP A 80 1.50 4.18 15.31
N VAL A 81 0.55 3.85 16.17
CA VAL A 81 -0.28 2.65 16.06
C VAL A 81 -1.73 3.07 16.25
N SER A 82 -2.56 2.78 15.25
CA SER A 82 -4.00 3.03 15.27
C SER A 82 -4.73 1.79 14.77
N ASP A 83 -6.03 1.71 15.04
CA ASP A 83 -6.89 0.65 14.48
C ASP A 83 -6.98 0.70 12.94
N TRP A 84 -6.61 1.83 12.33
CA TRP A 84 -6.74 2.06 10.89
C TRP A 84 -5.39 1.94 10.15
N PHE A 85 -4.30 2.38 10.78
CA PHE A 85 -2.95 2.28 10.24
C PHE A 85 -1.88 2.22 11.34
N CYS A 86 -0.73 1.64 10.99
CA CYS A 86 0.49 1.63 11.79
C CYS A 86 1.61 2.31 11.00
N ALA A 87 2.41 3.12 11.68
CA ALA A 87 3.60 3.75 11.14
C ALA A 87 4.79 3.48 12.06
N PHE A 88 5.93 3.09 11.49
CA PHE A 88 7.14 2.81 12.25
C PHE A 88 8.40 3.09 11.44
N TYR A 89 9.50 3.37 12.14
CA TYR A 89 10.81 3.56 11.55
C TYR A 89 11.60 2.26 11.57
N LEU A 90 12.25 1.96 10.46
CA LEU A 90 13.30 0.96 10.35
C LEU A 90 14.64 1.62 10.65
N MET A 91 15.25 1.20 11.75
CA MET A 91 16.61 1.57 12.09
C MET A 91 17.57 0.48 11.67
N SER A 92 18.66 0.86 10.99
CA SER A 92 19.78 -0.05 10.73
C SER A 92 20.96 0.37 11.59
N ALA A 93 21.67 -0.62 12.13
CA ALA A 93 22.98 -0.36 12.71
C ALA A 93 23.93 0.05 11.57
N ASN A 94 24.55 1.21 11.70
CA ASN A 94 25.64 1.61 10.81
C ASN A 94 26.94 0.92 11.26
N SER A 95 27.97 0.88 10.41
CA SER A 95 29.29 0.25 10.69
C SER A 95 29.96 0.73 12.00
N LYS A 96 29.51 1.87 12.56
CA LYS A 96 29.95 2.43 13.86
C LYS A 96 29.06 2.07 15.05
N GLY A 97 28.16 1.08 14.94
CA GLY A 97 27.25 0.65 16.01
C GLY A 97 26.11 1.62 16.34
N LYS A 98 26.04 2.80 15.70
CA LYS A 98 24.93 3.74 15.88
C LYS A 98 23.73 3.33 15.03
N LEU A 99 22.56 3.18 15.66
CA LEU A 99 21.30 2.99 14.94
C LEU A 99 20.93 4.29 14.21
N LYS A 100 20.74 4.20 12.89
CA LYS A 100 20.26 5.31 12.06
C LYS A 100 18.91 4.93 11.47
N ARG A 101 17.98 5.88 11.45
CA ARG A 101 16.71 5.75 10.71
C ARG A 101 17.01 5.61 9.22
N VAL A 102 16.63 4.49 8.64
CA VAL A 102 16.82 4.18 7.21
C VAL A 102 15.55 4.45 6.43
N LYS A 103 14.39 4.03 6.96
CA LYS A 103 13.14 4.12 6.21
C LYS A 103 11.94 4.21 7.14
N THR A 104 10.96 5.00 6.76
CA THR A 104 9.63 5.02 7.39
C THR A 104 8.73 4.06 6.63
N VAL A 105 8.05 3.18 7.35
CA VAL A 105 7.09 2.24 6.77
C VAL A 105 5.70 2.58 7.29
N PHE A 106 4.77 2.75 6.36
CA PHE A 106 3.36 2.91 6.64
C PHE A 106 2.63 1.64 6.23
N VAL A 107 1.87 1.07 7.17
CA VAL A 107 1.10 -0.16 6.96
C VAL A 107 -0.35 0.15 7.31
N PHE A 108 -1.23 0.13 6.32
CA PHE A 108 -2.67 0.29 6.54
C PHE A 108 -3.32 -1.05 6.85
N LYS A 109 -4.40 -1.05 7.64
CA LYS A 109 -5.18 -2.26 7.97
C LYS A 109 -5.60 -3.06 6.72
N ASP A 110 -5.90 -2.35 5.64
CA ASP A 110 -6.35 -2.90 4.35
C ASP A 110 -5.22 -3.60 3.54
N MET A 111 -3.96 -3.48 3.97
CA MET A 111 -2.81 -4.11 3.29
C MET A 111 -2.48 -5.49 3.84
N LEU A 112 -2.94 -5.82 5.05
CA LEU A 112 -2.72 -7.11 5.69
C LEU A 112 -4.07 -7.77 6.05
N PRO A 113 -4.11 -9.10 6.16
CA PRO A 113 -5.23 -9.77 6.80
C PRO A 113 -5.42 -9.24 8.23
N ASP A 114 -6.67 -9.14 8.69
CA ASP A 114 -7.02 -8.60 10.02
C ASP A 114 -6.26 -9.31 11.17
N SER A 115 -6.04 -10.62 11.05
CA SER A 115 -5.25 -11.39 12.02
C SER A 115 -3.79 -10.95 12.06
N SER A 116 -3.15 -10.79 10.90
CA SER A 116 -1.77 -10.35 10.77
C SER A 116 -1.59 -8.89 11.18
N TYR A 117 -2.55 -8.02 10.86
CA TYR A 117 -2.52 -6.62 11.29
C TYR A 117 -2.59 -6.48 12.82
N ARG A 118 -3.48 -7.24 13.48
CA ARG A 118 -3.57 -7.28 14.94
C ARG A 118 -2.31 -7.83 15.59
N HIS A 119 -1.67 -8.82 14.97
CA HIS A 119 -0.41 -9.35 15.46
C HIS A 119 0.72 -8.32 15.35
N LEU A 120 0.81 -7.62 14.20
CA LEU A 120 1.75 -6.52 13.98
C LEU A 120 1.53 -5.39 15.00
N SER A 121 0.30 -4.96 15.24
CA SER A 121 0.01 -3.87 16.17
C SER A 121 0.38 -4.25 17.60
N ARG A 122 0.11 -5.49 18.02
CA ARG A 122 0.54 -6.01 19.33
C ARG A 122 2.05 -6.00 19.48
N LEU A 123 2.79 -6.45 18.47
CA LEU A 123 4.26 -6.44 18.50
C LEU A 123 4.82 -5.01 18.53
N LEU A 124 4.23 -4.08 17.77
CA LEU A 124 4.61 -2.67 17.82
C LEU A 124 4.31 -2.02 19.18
N LEU A 125 3.25 -2.47 19.86
CA LEU A 125 2.90 -2.00 21.20
C LEU A 125 3.79 -2.62 22.29
N SER A 126 4.20 -3.89 22.15
CA SER A 126 5.05 -4.57 23.14
C SER A 126 6.52 -4.17 23.03
N CYS A 127 6.96 -3.72 21.86
CA CYS A 127 8.36 -3.38 21.58
C CYS A 127 8.69 -1.87 21.72
N GLY A 128 7.69 -1.06 22.11
CA GLY A 128 7.82 0.39 22.28
C GLY A 128 8.29 0.81 23.65
#